data_AF-A0A2X3CVX1-F1
#
_entry.id   AF-A0A2X3CVX1-F1
#
_cell.length_a   1.000
_cell.length_b   1.000
_cell.length_c   1.000
_cell.angle_alpha   90.00
_cell.angle_beta   90.00
_cell.angle_gamma   90.00
#
_symmetry.space_group_name_H-M   'P 1'
#
loop_
_entity.id
_entity.type
_entity.pdbx_description
1 polymer ?
#
loop_
_entity_poly.entity_id
_entity_poly.type
_entity_poly.pdbx_seq_one_letter_code
_entity_poly.pdbx_strand_id
1 'polypeptide(L)' 'MSIRPLHDRVIVKRKEVETKSAGGIVLTGSAAAKSTRGEIIAVGKGRILENGTVQPLDVKVGDIVIFNRWLRRED' A
#
# COMPACT_ATOMS: atom_id res chain seq x y z
N MET A 1 -13.44 0.00 14.81
CA MET A 1 -12.09 0.24 15.38
C MET A 1 -11.29 1.03 14.34
N SER A 2 -10.78 2.21 14.68
CA SER A 2 -10.03 3.05 13.74
C SER A 2 -8.53 2.85 13.94
N ILE A 3 -7.84 2.29 12.94
CA ILE A 3 -6.38 2.11 13.00
C ILE A 3 -5.72 3.42 12.57
N ARG A 4 -4.86 3.97 13.43
CA ARG A 4 -4.11 5.20 13.15
C ARG A 4 -2.63 4.88 12.94
N PRO A 5 -2.06 5.13 11.75
CA PRO A 5 -0.62 4.96 11.54
C PRO A 5 0.19 6.03 12.27
N LEU A 6 1.37 5.65 12.75
CA LEU A 6 2.34 6.54 13.40
C LEU A 6 3.46 6.93 12.43
N HIS A 7 4.04 8.12 12.64
CA HIS A 7 5.15 8.65 11.84
C HIS A 7 4.86 8.63 10.34
N ASP A 8 5.76 8.07 9.54
CA ASP A 8 5.75 7.95 8.09
C ASP A 8 5.04 6.68 7.58
N ARG A 9 4.29 5.99 8.45
CA ARG A 9 3.55 4.79 8.06
C ARG A 9 2.26 5.16 7.34
N VAL A 10 1.84 4.27 6.44
CA VAL A 10 0.56 4.34 5.72
C VAL A 10 -0.19 3.02 5.84
N ILE A 11 -1.51 3.08 5.82
CA ILE A 11 -2.36 1.89 5.77
C ILE A 11 -2.98 1.82 4.39
N VAL A 12 -2.74 0.69 3.72
CA VAL A 12 -3.21 0.43 2.37
C VAL A 12 -4.21 -0.71 2.38
N LYS A 13 -5.40 -0.47 1.83
CA LYS A 13 -6.37 -1.51 1.51
C LYS A 13 -6.03 -2.06 0.14
N ARG A 14 -5.69 -3.35 0.08
CA ARG A 14 -5.39 -4.00 -1.21
C ARG A 14 -6.63 -3.96 -2.11
N LYS A 15 -6.43 -3.59 -3.38
CA LYS A 15 -7.45 -3.83 -4.40
C LYS A 15 -7.47 -5.31 -4.74
N GLU A 16 -8.66 -5.85 -4.92
CA GLU A 16 -8.81 -7.22 -5.42
C GLU A 16 -8.21 -7.32 -6.82
N VAL A 17 -7.58 -8.45 -7.11
CA VAL A 17 -7.13 -8.77 -8.48
C VAL A 17 -8.34 -9.33 -9.20
N GLU A 18 -8.57 -8.88 -10.44
CA GLU A 18 -9.57 -9.53 -11.30
C GLU A 18 -9.23 -11.01 -11.41
N THR A 19 -10.12 -11.84 -10.86
CA THR A 19 -10.01 -13.30 -10.85
C THR A 19 -10.23 -13.89 -12.24
N LYS A 20 -10.68 -13.07 -13.18
CA LYS A 20 -10.83 -13.39 -14.60
C LYS A 20 -9.84 -12.55 -15.41
N SER A 21 -9.06 -13.21 -16.26
CA SER A 21 -8.26 -12.49 -17.25
C SER A 21 -9.19 -11.85 -18.30
N ALA A 22 -8.67 -10.92 -19.10
CA ALA A 22 -9.42 -10.28 -20.20
C ALA A 22 -10.01 -11.29 -21.22
N GLY A 23 -9.48 -12.51 -21.27
CA GLY A 23 -9.99 -13.62 -22.10
C GLY A 23 -10.99 -14.54 -21.40
N GLY A 24 -11.48 -14.21 -20.21
CA GLY A 24 -12.48 -15.00 -19.48
C GLY A 24 -11.93 -16.21 -18.70
N ILE A 25 -10.60 -16.38 -18.64
CA ILE A 25 -9.98 -17.48 -17.90
C ILE A 25 -9.99 -17.16 -16.41
N VAL A 26 -10.56 -18.06 -15.59
CA VAL A 26 -10.54 -17.96 -14.14
C VAL A 26 -9.16 -18.37 -13.62
N LEU A 27 -8.47 -17.46 -12.93
CA LEU A 27 -7.19 -17.74 -12.29
C LEU A 27 -7.43 -18.55 -11.01
N THR A 28 -7.01 -19.82 -10.99
CA THR A 28 -7.08 -20.67 -9.79
C THR A 28 -6.04 -20.24 -8.74
N GLY A 29 -6.27 -20.56 -7.47
CA GLY A 29 -5.69 -19.88 -6.29
C GLY A 29 -4.16 -19.72 -6.19
N SER A 30 -3.36 -20.42 -7.01
CA SER A 30 -1.90 -20.22 -7.09
C SER A 30 -1.49 -19.15 -8.12
N ALA A 31 -2.29 -18.94 -9.16
CA ALA A 31 -2.07 -17.94 -10.22
C ALA A 31 -2.65 -16.55 -9.88
N ALA A 32 -3.55 -16.48 -8.89
CA ALA A 32 -4.06 -15.23 -8.34
C ALA A 32 -3.00 -14.55 -7.46
N ALA A 33 -2.00 -13.93 -8.08
CA ALA A 33 -0.99 -13.18 -7.37
C ALA A 33 -1.65 -12.09 -6.51
N LYS A 34 -1.37 -12.05 -5.20
CA LYS A 34 -1.82 -10.94 -4.31
C LYS A 34 -1.48 -9.59 -4.96
N SER A 35 -2.50 -8.74 -5.11
CA SER A 35 -2.37 -7.41 -5.72
C SER A 35 -1.26 -6.61 -5.07
N THR A 36 -0.37 -6.07 -5.90
CA THR A 36 0.62 -5.06 -5.53
C THR A 36 0.03 -3.65 -5.60
N ARG A 37 -1.26 -3.52 -5.93
CA ARG A 37 -1.97 -2.23 -5.96
C ARG A 37 -2.96 -2.13 -4.80
N GLY A 38 -3.11 -0.93 -4.26
CA GLY A 38 -4.08 -0.68 -3.20
C GLY A 38 -4.37 0.79 -3.02
N GLU A 39 -5.44 1.05 -2.27
CA GLU A 39 -5.89 2.40 -1.94
C GLU A 39 -5.43 2.76 -0.53
N ILE A 40 -4.93 3.97 -0.34
CA ILE A 40 -4.55 4.48 0.97
C ILE A 40 -5.79 4.84 1.77
N ILE A 41 -5.94 4.21 2.94
CA ILE A 41 -7.07 4.46 3.85
C ILE A 41 -6.67 5.29 5.07
N ALA A 42 -5.37 5.37 5.39
CA ALA A 42 -4.87 6.23 6.45
C ALA A 42 -3.40 6.60 6.20
N VAL A 43 -3.04 7.84 6.56
CA VAL A 43 -1.70 8.41 6.41
C VAL A 43 -1.20 8.90 7.76
N GLY A 44 0.04 8.57 8.09
CA GLY A 44 0.70 9.06 9.31
C GLY A 44 1.09 10.55 9.18
N LYS A 45 1.59 11.15 10.25
CA LYS A 45 1.96 12.57 10.23
C LYS A 45 3.19 12.87 9.36
N GLY A 46 4.00 11.86 9.06
CA GLY A 46 5.28 12.01 8.38
C GLY A 46 6.48 11.78 9.30
N ARG A 47 7.67 11.97 8.74
CA ARG A 47 8.94 11.73 9.42
C ARG A 47 9.31 12.94 10.28
N ILE A 48 9.74 12.69 11.51
CA ILE A 48 10.30 13.75 12.36
C ILE A 48 11.77 13.92 11.97
N LEU A 49 12.15 15.14 11.60
CA LEU A 49 13.52 15.52 11.27
C LEU A 49 14.31 15.85 12.54
N GLU A 50 15.63 15.92 12.42
CA GLU A 50 16.53 16.20 13.56
C GLU A 50 16.27 17.57 14.21
N ASN A 51 15.78 18.52 13.43
CA ASN A 51 15.38 19.85 13.91
C ASN A 51 13.98 19.89 14.58
N GLY A 52 13.34 18.73 14.77
CA GLY A 52 12.01 18.61 15.36
C GLY A 52 10.84 18.92 14.42
N THR A 53 11.10 19.31 13.17
CA THR A 53 10.03 19.54 12.18
C THR A 53 9.52 18.22 11.61
N VAL A 54 8.28 18.22 11.14
CA VAL A 54 7.66 17.04 10.52
C VAL A 54 7.69 17.21 9.01
N GLN A 55 8.39 16.32 8.32
CA GLN A 55 8.34 16.19 6.88
C GLN A 55 7.10 15.36 6.50
N PRO A 56 6.11 15.94 5.82
CA PRO A 56 4.87 15.23 5.45
C PRO A 56 5.13 14.13 4.42
N LEU A 57 4.22 13.17 4.36
CA LEU A 57 4.17 12.17 3.30
C LEU A 57 3.60 12.78 2.01
N ASP A 58 4.09 12.33 0.86
CA ASP A 58 3.64 12.79 -0.46
C ASP A 58 2.24 12.25 -0.85
N VAL A 59 1.80 11.20 -0.16
CA VAL A 59 0.54 10.50 -0.43
C VAL A 59 -0.59 10.97 0.47
N LYS A 60 -1.82 10.91 -0.03
CA LYS A 60 -3.06 11.23 0.68
C LYS A 60 -4.02 10.05 0.72
N VAL A 61 -5.01 10.13 1.61
CA VAL A 61 -6.11 9.16 1.67
C VAL A 61 -6.87 9.19 0.33
N GLY A 62 -7.16 8.00 -0.21
CA GLY A 62 -7.79 7.80 -1.51
C GLY A 62 -6.82 7.58 -2.67
N ASP A 63 -5.51 7.82 -2.49
CA ASP A 63 -4.53 7.56 -3.54
C ASP A 63 -4.40 6.07 -3.83
N ILE A 64 -4.24 5.74 -5.12
CA ILE A 64 -3.93 4.40 -5.58
C ILE A 64 -2.41 4.27 -5.72
N VAL A 65 -1.83 3.39 -4.90
CA VAL A 65 -0.39 3.17 -4.86
C VAL A 65 -0.04 1.75 -5.28
N ILE A 66 1.15 1.62 -5.86
CA ILE A 66 1.79 0.33 -6.11
C ILE A 66 2.80 0.11 -4.98
N PHE A 67 2.75 -1.04 -4.33
CA PHE A 67 3.67 -1.45 -3.28
C PHE A 67 4.25 -2.83 -3.58
N ASN A 68 5.52 -3.01 -3.27
CA ASN A 68 6.19 -4.28 -3.48
C ASN A 68 5.79 -5.31 -2.41
N ARG A 69 5.63 -6.57 -2.83
CA ARG A 69 5.38 -7.69 -1.92
C ARG A 69 6.57 -7.98 -1.01
N TRP A 70 7.77 -7.62 -1.46
CA TRP A 70 9.04 -7.91 -0.81
C TRP A 70 9.88 -6.64 -0.70
N LEU A 71 10.24 -6.26 0.53
CA LEU A 71 11.37 -5.39 0.82
C LEU A 71 12.57 -6.30 1.06
N ARG A 72 13.08 -7.00 0.04
CA ARG A 72 14.39 -7.64 0.16
C ARG A 72 15.41 -6.55 -0.17
N ARG A 73 16.02 -5.96 0.85
CA ARG A 73 17.35 -5.39 0.69
C ARG A 73 18.28 -6.59 0.52
N GLU A 74 18.77 -6.79 -0.69
CA GLU A 74 20.06 -7.41 -0.86
C GLU A 74 21.08 -6.31 -0.56
N ASP A 75 21.76 -6.46 0.57
CA ASP A 75 23.05 -5.83 0.83
C ASP A 75 24.16 -6.75 0.29
#